data_AF-A0A6N9BHJ7-F1
#
_entry.id   AF-A0A6N9BHJ7-F1
#
_cell.length_a   1.000
_cell.length_b   1.000
_cell.length_c   1.000
_cell.angle_alpha   90.00
_cell.angle_beta   90.00
_cell.angle_gamma   90.00
#
_symmetry.space_group_name_H-M   'P 1'
#
loop_
_entity.id
_entity.type
_entity.pdbx_description
1 polymer ?
#
loop_
_entity_poly.entity_id
_entity_poly.type
_entity_poly.pdbx_seq_one_letter_code
_entity_poly.pdbx_strand_id
1 'polypeptide(L)'
;MKRPLPPVRIALPGLRRLASRAVLLALSACSGVIDNSEQPVTVFTEPAGAYCVLSRSGATVGVISTSPGLLHVEKSKSHISVRCSKALHEDGTAVLAASRRDLTIGQIVVKGPIGLAFDAGTGATHEYPSSITVFLAPLLFESAERRDRHYARQKTRVARDATAAIARIEKNCAEPLTRLCESKIDAVKAARDAGIDNLEAKRLRAKIGRG
;
A
#
# COMPACT_ATOMS: atom_id res chain seq x y z
N MET A 1 61.51 46.09 46.67
CA MET A 1 60.31 45.87 47.51
C MET A 1 59.38 44.87 46.82
N LYS A 2 59.39 43.60 47.22
CA LYS A 2 58.45 42.56 46.74
C LYS A 2 57.69 42.04 47.95
N ARG A 3 56.37 42.29 48.02
CA ARG A 3 55.52 41.76 49.09
C ARG A 3 55.07 40.34 48.71
N PRO A 4 55.16 39.36 49.63
CA PRO A 4 54.68 38.00 49.38
C PRO A 4 53.15 37.91 49.51
N LEU A 5 52.55 37.05 48.68
CA LEU A 5 51.13 36.69 48.68
C LEU A 5 50.78 35.76 49.86
N PRO A 6 49.55 35.83 50.41
CA PRO A 6 49.12 34.98 51.51
C PRO A 6 48.71 33.55 51.04
N PRO A 7 48.78 32.54 51.93
CA PRO A 7 48.42 31.16 51.60
C PRO A 7 46.90 30.94 51.61
N VAL A 8 46.40 30.27 50.56
CA VAL A 8 45.03 29.77 50.44
C VAL A 8 44.90 28.47 51.25
N ARG A 9 44.01 28.45 52.24
CA ARG A 9 43.63 27.25 53.00
C ARG A 9 42.50 26.51 52.27
N ILE A 10 42.76 25.29 51.83
CA ILE A 10 41.74 24.38 51.29
C ILE A 10 41.18 23.57 52.45
N ALA A 11 39.90 23.76 52.76
CA ALA A 11 39.17 22.94 53.71
C ALA A 11 38.58 21.72 52.97
N LEU A 12 39.05 20.52 53.31
CA LEU A 12 38.46 19.25 52.88
C LEU A 12 37.47 18.77 53.95
N PRO A 13 36.17 18.60 53.64
CA PRO A 13 35.27 17.96 54.58
C PRO A 13 35.36 16.43 54.48
N GLY A 14 35.74 15.83 55.61
CA GLY A 14 34.99 14.74 56.25
C GLY A 14 34.75 13.46 55.46
N LEU A 15 35.76 12.59 55.42
CA LEU A 15 35.60 11.17 55.08
C LEU A 15 34.94 10.42 56.24
N ARG A 16 33.63 10.13 56.17
CA ARG A 16 32.98 9.17 57.08
C ARG A 16 31.56 8.79 56.61
N ARG A 17 31.46 7.68 55.88
CA ARG A 17 30.58 6.52 56.14
C ARG A 17 30.57 5.60 54.91
N LEU A 18 30.86 4.33 55.19
CA LEU A 18 30.95 3.24 54.24
C LEU A 18 29.60 2.93 53.56
N ALA A 19 29.73 2.30 52.39
CA ALA A 19 28.76 1.45 51.73
C ALA A 19 27.52 2.14 51.12
N SER A 20 27.59 2.48 49.84
CA SER A 20 26.45 2.35 48.93
C SER A 20 26.91 2.33 47.47
N ARG A 21 26.93 1.11 46.92
CA ARG A 21 26.50 0.78 45.56
C ARG A 21 27.08 1.65 44.44
N ALA A 22 28.31 1.34 44.03
CA ALA A 22 28.71 1.45 42.64
C ALA A 22 27.96 0.38 41.82
N VAL A 23 26.66 0.55 41.63
CA VAL A 23 25.91 -0.16 40.59
C VAL A 23 26.08 0.69 39.34
N LEU A 24 27.12 0.38 38.56
CA LEU A 24 27.12 0.70 37.14
C LEU A 24 25.87 0.04 36.57
N LEU A 25 24.78 0.81 36.46
CA LEU A 25 23.67 0.44 35.60
C LEU A 25 24.20 0.43 34.18
N ALA A 26 24.68 -0.73 33.77
CA ALA A 26 24.67 -1.16 32.38
C ALA A 26 23.19 -1.11 31.94
N LEU A 27 22.72 0.07 31.56
CA LEU A 27 21.55 0.19 30.71
C LEU A 27 21.97 -0.40 29.37
N SER A 28 21.86 -1.73 29.26
CA SER A 28 21.76 -2.39 27.97
C SER A 28 20.54 -1.80 27.30
N ALA A 29 20.76 -0.78 26.47
CA ALA A 29 19.77 -0.34 25.50
C ALA A 29 19.49 -1.58 24.63
N CYS A 30 18.41 -2.29 24.92
CA CYS A 30 17.82 -3.18 23.93
C CYS A 30 17.41 -2.28 22.77
N SER A 31 18.32 -2.09 21.81
CA SER A 31 17.94 -1.69 20.47
C SER A 31 17.14 -2.86 19.91
N GLY A 32 15.87 -2.96 20.28
CA GLY A 32 14.92 -3.70 19.49
C GLY A 32 14.93 -3.04 18.13
N VAL A 33 15.66 -3.62 17.19
CA VAL A 33 15.50 -3.29 15.79
C VAL A 33 14.06 -3.69 15.49
N ILE A 34 13.15 -2.73 15.57
CA ILE A 34 11.79 -2.92 15.07
C ILE A 34 11.99 -3.10 13.58
N ASP A 35 11.93 -4.35 13.13
CA ASP A 35 12.14 -4.71 11.74
C ASP A 35 10.95 -4.16 10.93
N ASN A 36 11.09 -2.91 10.47
CA ASN A 36 10.08 -2.20 9.68
C ASN A 36 10.09 -2.66 8.21
N SER A 37 10.65 -3.86 7.96
CA SER A 37 10.76 -4.50 6.66
C SER A 37 9.45 -5.14 6.23
N GLU A 38 8.56 -5.54 7.14
CA GLU A 38 7.23 -6.04 6.79
C GLU A 38 6.14 -4.97 6.97
N GLN A 39 5.03 -5.14 6.25
CA GLN A 39 3.82 -4.33 6.44
C GLN A 39 2.56 -5.18 6.25
N PRO A 40 1.46 -4.86 6.95
CA PRO A 40 0.19 -5.53 6.75
C PRO A 40 -0.49 -5.04 5.47
N VAL A 41 -0.95 -5.98 4.65
CA VAL A 41 -1.80 -5.72 3.47
C VAL A 41 -3.08 -6.54 3.58
N THR A 42 -4.22 -5.88 3.46
CA THR A 42 -5.53 -6.54 3.48
C THR A 42 -6.07 -6.71 2.06
N VAL A 43 -6.38 -7.93 1.66
CA VAL A 43 -6.98 -8.24 0.36
C VAL A 43 -8.46 -8.52 0.54
N PHE A 44 -9.28 -7.63 -0.01
CA PHE A 44 -10.71 -7.82 -0.18
C PHE A 44 -11.00 -8.40 -1.55
N THR A 45 -12.11 -9.12 -1.69
CA THR A 45 -12.63 -9.46 -3.01
C THR A 45 -14.11 -9.21 -3.11
N GLU A 46 -14.57 -9.01 -4.35
CA GLU A 46 -15.99 -8.92 -4.67
C GLU A 46 -16.33 -9.93 -5.77
N PRO A 47 -17.12 -10.98 -5.47
CA PRO A 47 -17.66 -11.30 -4.14
C PRO A 47 -16.59 -11.75 -3.13
N ALA A 48 -16.88 -11.61 -1.83
CA ALA A 48 -16.00 -12.05 -0.74
C ALA A 48 -15.86 -13.58 -0.71
N GLY A 49 -14.87 -14.10 0.01
CA GLY A 49 -14.60 -15.54 0.15
C GLY A 49 -13.96 -16.15 -1.09
N ALA A 50 -13.02 -15.45 -1.70
CA ALA A 50 -12.16 -15.96 -2.75
C ALA A 50 -10.81 -16.43 -2.18
N TYR A 51 -10.20 -17.39 -2.85
CA TYR A 51 -8.84 -17.86 -2.59
C TYR A 51 -7.87 -16.98 -3.37
N CYS A 52 -6.88 -16.36 -2.73
CA CYS A 52 -5.93 -15.45 -3.37
C CYS A 52 -4.47 -15.88 -3.15
N VAL A 53 -3.70 -15.87 -4.24
CA VAL A 53 -2.25 -16.10 -4.23
C VAL A 53 -1.55 -14.78 -4.52
N LEU A 54 -0.62 -14.41 -3.65
CA LEU A 54 0.24 -13.26 -3.82
C LEU A 54 1.61 -13.77 -4.28
N SER A 55 2.13 -13.21 -5.36
CA SER A 55 3.40 -13.63 -5.97
C SER A 55 4.27 -12.44 -6.33
N ARG A 56 5.59 -12.60 -6.18
CA ARG A 56 6.61 -11.59 -6.50
C ARG A 56 7.73 -12.28 -7.26
N SER A 57 8.01 -11.78 -8.47
CA SER A 57 9.04 -12.36 -9.35
C SER A 57 8.89 -13.87 -9.58
N GLY A 58 7.64 -14.34 -9.68
CA GLY A 58 7.30 -15.76 -9.89
C GLY A 58 7.28 -16.62 -8.62
N ALA A 59 7.73 -16.10 -7.47
CA ALA A 59 7.67 -16.79 -6.18
C ALA A 59 6.41 -16.40 -5.39
N THR A 60 5.75 -17.36 -4.75
CA THR A 60 4.62 -17.09 -3.85
C THR A 60 5.12 -16.41 -2.59
N VAL A 61 4.61 -15.20 -2.31
CA VAL A 61 4.91 -14.45 -1.07
C VAL A 61 3.85 -14.70 0.00
N GLY A 62 2.68 -15.20 -0.37
CA GLY A 62 1.69 -15.68 0.58
C GLY A 62 0.36 -16.00 -0.06
N VAL A 63 -0.53 -16.57 0.76
CA VAL A 63 -1.83 -17.09 0.33
C VAL A 63 -2.90 -16.65 1.32
N ILE A 64 -4.05 -16.27 0.79
CA ILE A 64 -5.27 -16.00 1.55
C ILE A 64 -6.29 -17.05 1.14
N SER A 65 -6.61 -17.95 2.07
CA SER A 65 -7.55 -19.04 1.79
C SER A 65 -8.98 -18.54 1.57
N THR A 66 -9.38 -17.50 2.31
CA THR A 66 -10.72 -16.91 2.24
C THR A 66 -10.61 -15.40 2.44
N SER A 67 -11.01 -14.61 1.45
CA SER A 67 -11.08 -13.16 1.57
C SER A 67 -12.33 -12.67 2.35
N PRO A 68 -12.28 -11.52 3.04
CA PRO A 68 -11.10 -10.67 3.24
C PRO A 68 -10.01 -11.36 4.07
N GLY A 69 -8.74 -11.13 3.73
CA GLY A 69 -7.61 -11.68 4.47
C GLY A 69 -6.48 -10.67 4.62
N LEU A 70 -5.77 -10.74 5.74
CA LEU A 70 -4.60 -9.90 6.02
C LEU A 70 -3.33 -10.75 5.93
N LEU A 71 -2.32 -10.22 5.25
CA LEU A 71 -1.01 -10.84 5.13
C LEU A 71 0.07 -9.79 5.44
N HIS A 72 1.10 -10.19 6.20
CA HIS A 72 2.30 -9.38 6.33
C HIS A 72 3.21 -9.69 5.14
N VAL A 73 3.56 -8.65 4.39
CA VAL A 73 4.43 -8.77 3.21
C VAL A 73 5.68 -7.94 3.42
N GLU A 74 6.81 -8.53 3.10
CA GLU A 74 8.10 -7.85 3.09
C GLU A 74 8.10 -6.74 2.03
N LYS A 75 8.45 -5.53 2.44
CA LYS A 75 8.67 -4.35 1.60
C LYS A 75 9.74 -4.64 0.57
N SER A 76 9.45 -4.35 -0.69
CA SER A 76 10.39 -4.53 -1.79
C SER A 76 10.14 -3.51 -2.88
N LYS A 77 11.14 -3.28 -3.74
CA LYS A 77 10.99 -2.50 -4.97
C LYS A 77 10.14 -3.23 -6.02
N SER A 78 9.97 -4.53 -5.87
CA SER A 78 9.24 -5.37 -6.82
C SER A 78 7.75 -5.37 -6.52
N HIS A 79 6.92 -5.32 -7.55
CA HIS A 79 5.47 -5.43 -7.43
C HIS A 79 5.05 -6.83 -7.00
N ILE A 80 3.93 -6.92 -6.28
CA ILE A 80 3.30 -8.20 -5.97
C ILE A 80 2.09 -8.36 -6.88
N SER A 81 2.05 -9.45 -7.64
CA SER A 81 0.87 -9.87 -8.39
C SER A 81 -0.05 -10.70 -7.50
N VAL A 82 -1.31 -10.30 -7.44
CA VAL A 82 -2.37 -10.94 -6.68
C VAL A 82 -3.31 -11.61 -7.67
N ARG A 83 -3.49 -12.92 -7.57
CA ARG A 83 -4.49 -13.67 -8.35
C ARG A 83 -5.49 -14.30 -7.40
N CYS A 84 -6.75 -13.96 -7.57
CA CYS A 84 -7.85 -14.49 -6.78
C CYS A 84 -8.76 -15.35 -7.64
N SER A 85 -9.14 -16.51 -7.13
CA SER A 85 -10.05 -17.45 -7.77
C SER A 85 -11.24 -17.75 -6.85
N LYS A 86 -12.43 -17.90 -7.43
CA LYS A 86 -13.64 -18.32 -6.71
C LYS A 86 -14.52 -19.16 -7.64
N ALA A 87 -15.19 -20.16 -7.10
CA ALA A 87 -16.12 -20.98 -7.85
C ALA A 87 -17.17 -20.13 -8.59
N LEU A 88 -17.48 -20.51 -9.84
CA LEU A 88 -18.42 -19.83 -10.74
C LEU A 88 -18.02 -18.40 -11.15
N HIS A 89 -16.78 -17.97 -10.89
CA HIS A 89 -16.26 -16.68 -11.28
C HIS A 89 -14.96 -16.82 -12.08
N GLU A 90 -14.71 -15.88 -12.99
CA GLU A 90 -13.41 -15.69 -13.61
C GLU A 90 -12.37 -15.31 -12.54
N ASP A 91 -11.13 -15.76 -12.74
CA ASP A 91 -10.01 -15.31 -11.93
C ASP A 91 -9.86 -13.79 -12.01
N GLY A 92 -9.77 -13.16 -10.84
CA GLY A 92 -9.46 -11.75 -10.68
C GLY A 92 -7.96 -11.56 -10.48
N THR A 93 -7.39 -10.54 -11.10
CA THR A 93 -5.99 -10.16 -10.91
C THR A 93 -5.84 -8.71 -10.47
N ALA A 94 -4.89 -8.46 -9.59
CA ALA A 94 -4.48 -7.13 -9.16
C ALA A 94 -2.97 -7.08 -9.01
N VAL A 95 -2.41 -5.87 -9.00
CA VAL A 95 -0.99 -5.65 -8.77
C VAL A 95 -0.85 -4.69 -7.59
N LEU A 96 -0.14 -5.10 -6.55
CA LEU A 96 0.33 -4.22 -5.50
C LEU A 96 1.60 -3.53 -6.00
N ALA A 97 1.44 -2.28 -6.41
CA ALA A 97 2.57 -1.44 -6.79
C ALA A 97 3.44 -1.17 -5.56
N ALA A 98 4.75 -1.23 -5.74
CA ALA A 98 5.72 -0.85 -4.72
C ALA A 98 6.01 0.65 -4.91
N SER A 99 5.71 1.48 -3.92
CA SER A 99 5.90 2.94 -4.00
C SER A 99 6.63 3.49 -2.77
N ARG A 100 7.21 4.68 -2.86
CA ARG A 100 8.01 5.27 -1.78
C ARG A 100 7.19 6.29 -0.97
N ARG A 101 7.38 6.32 0.37
CA ARG A 101 6.58 7.06 1.37
C ARG A 101 6.39 8.57 1.16
N ASP A 102 7.33 9.23 0.47
CA ASP A 102 7.54 10.67 0.47
C ASP A 102 6.94 11.41 -0.73
N LEU A 103 6.42 10.69 -1.73
CA LEU A 103 5.46 11.26 -2.67
C LEU A 103 4.30 10.27 -2.78
N THR A 104 3.34 10.37 -1.85
CA THR A 104 2.02 9.75 -2.03
C THR A 104 1.23 10.52 -3.08
N ILE A 105 1.68 10.46 -4.34
CA ILE A 105 0.97 11.00 -5.48
C ILE A 105 1.03 9.93 -6.59
N GLY A 106 0.30 8.84 -6.33
CA GLY A 106 -0.66 8.21 -7.24
C GLY A 106 -0.23 8.02 -8.69
N GLN A 107 0.62 7.03 -8.97
CA GLN A 107 0.64 6.41 -10.29
C GLN A 107 -0.23 5.17 -10.30
N ILE A 108 -0.86 4.94 -11.45
CA ILE A 108 -1.86 3.91 -11.62
C ILE A 108 -1.28 2.79 -12.46
N VAL A 109 -1.23 1.61 -11.84
CA VAL A 109 -0.88 0.39 -12.55
C VAL A 109 -2.17 -0.24 -13.05
N VAL A 110 -2.46 -0.06 -14.35
CA VAL A 110 -3.53 -0.80 -15.04
C VAL A 110 -2.97 -2.08 -15.61
N LYS A 111 -3.21 -3.18 -14.90
CA LYS A 111 -3.40 -4.50 -15.51
C LYS A 111 -4.67 -5.06 -14.85
N GLY A 112 -5.75 -5.19 -15.62
CA GLY A 112 -7.11 -5.44 -15.08
C GLY A 112 -7.27 -6.77 -14.29
N PRO A 113 -8.48 -7.14 -13.81
CA PRO A 113 -9.76 -6.42 -13.78
C PRO A 113 -10.02 -5.76 -12.41
N ILE A 114 -9.53 -4.53 -12.31
CA ILE A 114 -9.69 -3.55 -11.21
C ILE A 114 -9.03 -3.95 -9.89
N GLY A 115 -7.69 -3.96 -9.89
CA GLY A 115 -6.93 -3.48 -8.75
C GLY A 115 -6.35 -2.12 -9.10
N LEU A 116 -7.04 -1.03 -8.75
CA LEU A 116 -6.44 0.31 -8.79
C LEU A 116 -5.42 0.37 -7.65
N ALA A 117 -4.16 0.06 -7.94
CA ALA A 117 -3.08 0.36 -7.02
C ALA A 117 -2.53 1.74 -7.34
N PHE A 118 -2.55 2.59 -6.32
CA PHE A 118 -1.93 3.91 -6.30
C PHE A 118 -0.48 3.72 -5.86
N ASP A 119 0.48 4.34 -6.56
CA ASP A 119 1.38 5.37 -5.98
C ASP A 119 2.70 5.59 -6.76
N ALA A 120 3.29 6.80 -6.67
CA ALA A 120 4.64 7.11 -7.14
C ALA A 120 5.33 8.23 -6.34
N GLY A 121 6.38 7.85 -5.61
CA GLY A 121 7.36 8.73 -5.00
C GLY A 121 8.80 8.27 -5.00
N THR A 122 9.76 9.08 -4.53
CA THR A 122 11.21 8.97 -4.79
C THR A 122 12.10 8.84 -3.54
N GLY A 123 11.59 8.36 -2.41
CA GLY A 123 12.35 8.08 -1.18
C GLY A 123 12.94 6.66 -1.06
N ALA A 124 13.66 6.37 0.02
CA ALA A 124 14.45 5.13 0.13
C ALA A 124 13.65 3.86 0.52
N THR A 125 12.42 3.99 1.06
CA THR A 125 11.62 2.85 1.56
C THR A 125 10.42 2.60 0.67
N HIS A 126 10.26 1.38 0.15
CA HIS A 126 9.15 1.00 -0.74
C HIS A 126 8.03 0.33 0.09
N GLU A 127 6.79 0.76 -0.05
CA GLU A 127 5.60 0.31 0.66
C GLU A 127 4.51 -0.11 -0.34
N TYR A 128 3.56 -0.91 0.14
CA TYR A 128 2.42 -1.43 -0.62
C TYR A 128 1.16 -0.77 -0.05
N PRO A 129 0.08 -0.64 -0.84
CA PRO A 129 -1.18 -0.15 -0.31
C PRO A 129 -1.66 -1.05 0.84
N SER A 130 -2.14 -0.45 1.93
CA SER A 130 -2.59 -1.16 3.12
C SER A 130 -3.79 -2.08 2.86
N SER A 131 -4.54 -1.80 1.79
CA SER A 131 -5.57 -2.70 1.30
C SER A 131 -5.80 -2.60 -0.20
N ILE A 132 -6.31 -3.69 -0.77
CA ILE A 132 -6.81 -3.75 -2.15
C ILE A 132 -8.12 -4.49 -2.22
N THR A 133 -8.89 -4.24 -3.28
CA THR A 133 -10.08 -5.03 -3.62
C THR A 133 -9.87 -5.66 -4.99
N VAL A 134 -10.09 -6.97 -5.10
CA VAL A 134 -10.03 -7.71 -6.38
C VAL A 134 -11.45 -8.11 -6.80
N PHE A 135 -11.81 -7.81 -8.05
CA PHE A 135 -13.13 -8.16 -8.59
C PHE A 135 -13.05 -9.43 -9.39
N LEU A 136 -14.00 -10.33 -9.13
CA LEU A 136 -14.17 -11.57 -9.86
C LEU A 136 -15.50 -11.49 -10.60
N ALA A 137 -15.44 -11.54 -11.93
CA ALA A 137 -16.65 -11.50 -12.75
C ALA A 137 -17.31 -12.88 -12.77
N PRO A 138 -18.65 -12.99 -12.67
CA PRO A 138 -19.34 -14.26 -12.86
C PRO A 138 -19.00 -14.89 -14.22
N LEU A 139 -18.81 -16.22 -14.26
CA LEU A 139 -18.61 -16.96 -15.51
C LEU A 139 -19.86 -16.99 -16.39
N LEU A 140 -21.03 -16.83 -15.78
CA LEU A 140 -22.34 -16.85 -16.42
C LEU A 140 -23.24 -15.82 -15.75
N PHE A 141 -24.00 -15.09 -16.56
CA PHE A 141 -25.04 -14.17 -16.09
C PHE A 141 -26.43 -14.70 -16.46
N GLU A 142 -27.38 -14.57 -15.55
CA GLU A 142 -28.78 -14.99 -15.75
C GLU A 142 -29.46 -14.24 -16.90
N SER A 143 -29.07 -12.98 -17.16
CA SER A 143 -29.62 -12.15 -18.23
C SER A 143 -28.64 -11.08 -18.69
N ALA A 144 -28.85 -10.57 -19.90
CA ALA A 144 -28.10 -9.43 -20.42
C ALA A 144 -28.19 -8.21 -19.49
N GLU A 145 -29.38 -7.96 -18.93
CA GLU A 145 -29.63 -6.83 -18.03
C GLU A 145 -28.86 -6.97 -16.69
N ARG A 146 -28.79 -8.17 -16.11
CA ARG A 146 -27.97 -8.46 -14.92
C ARG A 146 -26.49 -8.22 -15.20
N ARG A 147 -25.99 -8.72 -16.34
CA ARG A 147 -24.62 -8.50 -16.82
C ARG A 147 -24.32 -7.01 -16.98
N ASP A 148 -25.17 -6.29 -17.70
CA ASP A 148 -24.93 -4.88 -18.02
C ASP A 148 -24.93 -4.01 -16.76
N ARG A 149 -25.86 -4.26 -15.82
CA ARG A 149 -25.82 -3.60 -14.49
C ARG A 149 -24.56 -3.91 -13.70
N HIS A 150 -24.06 -5.15 -13.75
CA HIS A 150 -22.83 -5.53 -13.06
C HIS A 150 -21.63 -4.73 -13.58
N TYR A 151 -21.41 -4.71 -14.89
CA TYR A 151 -20.31 -3.95 -15.48
C TYR A 151 -20.50 -2.43 -15.37
N ALA A 152 -21.74 -1.92 -15.45
CA ALA A 152 -22.02 -0.51 -15.21
C ALA A 152 -21.60 -0.06 -13.80
N ARG A 153 -21.97 -0.85 -12.76
CA ARG A 153 -21.53 -0.58 -11.38
C ARG A 153 -20.01 -0.56 -11.25
N GLN A 154 -19.30 -1.47 -11.91
CA GLN A 154 -17.85 -1.48 -11.90
C GLN A 154 -17.24 -0.25 -12.59
N LYS A 155 -17.73 0.14 -13.77
CA LYS A 155 -17.28 1.34 -14.48
C LYS A 155 -17.50 2.61 -13.65
N THR A 156 -18.67 2.74 -13.00
CA THR A 156 -18.95 3.87 -12.11
C THR A 156 -17.96 3.96 -10.96
N ARG A 157 -17.55 2.82 -10.38
CA ARG A 157 -16.53 2.80 -9.32
C ARG A 157 -15.16 3.23 -9.84
N VAL A 158 -14.73 2.69 -10.98
CA VAL A 158 -13.46 3.10 -11.62
C VAL A 158 -13.45 4.61 -11.88
N ALA A 159 -14.55 5.16 -12.41
CA ALA A 159 -14.68 6.58 -12.66
C ALA A 159 -14.62 7.40 -11.36
N ARG A 160 -15.38 7.01 -10.33
CA ARG A 160 -15.38 7.70 -9.02
C ARG A 160 -14.01 7.66 -8.35
N ASP A 161 -13.36 6.51 -8.36
CA ASP A 161 -12.07 6.31 -7.71
C ASP A 161 -10.97 7.12 -8.44
N ALA A 162 -11.04 7.20 -9.78
CA ALA A 162 -10.19 8.07 -10.58
C ALA A 162 -10.44 9.57 -10.29
N THR A 163 -11.69 10.02 -10.21
CA THR A 163 -12.03 11.40 -9.82
C THR A 163 -11.47 11.73 -8.44
N ALA A 164 -11.63 10.84 -7.47
CA ALA A 164 -11.08 11.04 -6.13
C ALA A 164 -9.55 11.07 -6.13
N ALA A 165 -8.89 10.29 -6.99
CA ALA A 165 -7.44 10.32 -7.14
C ALA A 165 -6.95 11.63 -7.76
N ILE A 166 -7.60 12.11 -8.83
CA ILE A 166 -7.29 13.40 -9.46
C ILE A 166 -7.43 14.54 -8.44
N ALA A 167 -8.53 14.60 -7.70
CA ALA A 167 -8.74 15.64 -6.68
C ALA A 167 -7.67 15.62 -5.58
N ARG A 168 -7.15 14.43 -5.21
CA ARG A 168 -6.02 14.33 -4.27
C ARG A 168 -4.72 14.85 -4.87
N ILE A 169 -4.46 14.58 -6.16
CA ILE A 169 -3.28 15.08 -6.86
C ILE A 169 -3.34 16.61 -6.91
N GLU A 170 -4.47 17.17 -7.33
CA GLU A 170 -4.70 18.62 -7.42
C GLU A 170 -4.47 19.30 -6.07
N LYS A 171 -5.03 18.76 -4.98
CA LYS A 171 -4.86 19.31 -3.62
C LYS A 171 -3.39 19.38 -3.17
N ASN A 172 -2.57 18.43 -3.59
CA ASN A 172 -1.17 18.32 -3.16
C ASN A 172 -0.20 19.06 -4.10
N CYS A 173 -0.72 19.69 -5.16
CA CYS A 173 0.04 20.49 -6.09
C CYS A 173 -0.15 21.98 -5.77
N ALA A 174 0.93 22.76 -5.85
CA ALA A 174 0.84 24.21 -5.80
C ALA A 174 0.32 24.74 -7.15
N GLU A 175 -0.46 25.82 -7.11
CA GLU A 175 -0.94 26.53 -8.30
C GLU A 175 0.11 27.56 -8.78
N PRO A 176 0.40 27.65 -10.09
CA PRO A 176 -0.15 26.84 -11.19
C PRO A 176 0.41 25.40 -11.17
N LEU A 177 -0.40 24.44 -11.65
CA LEU A 177 0.01 23.03 -11.74
C LEU A 177 1.35 22.89 -12.47
N THR A 178 2.29 22.19 -11.84
CA THR A 178 3.56 21.86 -12.48
C THR A 178 3.35 20.78 -13.56
N ARG A 179 4.21 20.73 -14.57
CA ARG A 179 4.22 19.65 -15.60
C ARG A 179 4.20 18.24 -15.00
N LEU A 180 4.81 18.07 -13.82
CA LEU A 180 4.80 16.80 -13.09
C LEU A 180 3.39 16.44 -12.58
N CYS A 181 2.63 17.42 -12.08
CA CYS A 181 1.26 17.23 -11.61
C CYS A 181 0.32 16.90 -12.78
N GLU A 182 0.43 17.63 -13.89
CA GLU A 182 -0.34 17.38 -15.11
C GLU A 182 -0.12 15.95 -15.62
N SER A 183 1.14 15.52 -15.73
CA SER A 183 1.49 14.17 -16.18
C SER A 183 0.88 13.08 -15.29
N LYS A 184 0.77 13.30 -13.97
CA LYS A 184 0.12 12.35 -13.05
C LYS A 184 -1.39 12.29 -13.23
N ILE A 185 -2.04 13.44 -13.41
CA ILE A 185 -3.49 13.52 -13.70
C ILE A 185 -3.80 12.79 -15.02
N ASP A 186 -2.98 12.98 -16.05
CA ASP A 186 -3.20 12.33 -17.34
C ASP A 186 -2.96 10.83 -17.29
N ALA A 187 -1.98 10.36 -16.52
CA ALA A 187 -1.82 8.93 -16.23
C ALA A 187 -3.08 8.35 -15.55
N VAL A 188 -3.76 9.14 -14.69
CA VAL A 188 -5.02 8.72 -14.05
C VAL A 188 -6.18 8.61 -15.03
N LYS A 189 -6.32 9.59 -15.91
CA LYS A 189 -7.35 9.56 -16.95
C LYS A 189 -7.14 8.39 -17.89
N ALA A 190 -5.92 8.23 -18.42
CA ALA A 190 -5.57 7.13 -19.32
C ALA A 190 -5.84 5.77 -18.67
N ALA A 191 -5.51 5.63 -17.39
CA ALA A 191 -5.76 4.40 -16.66
C ALA A 191 -7.25 4.12 -16.43
N ARG A 192 -8.03 5.14 -16.07
CA ARG A 192 -9.49 5.05 -15.93
C ARG A 192 -10.11 4.59 -17.25
N ASP A 193 -9.72 5.20 -18.35
CA ASP A 193 -10.29 4.96 -19.68
C ASP A 193 -9.96 3.52 -20.13
N ALA A 194 -8.69 3.11 -20.02
CA ALA A 194 -8.30 1.72 -20.29
C ALA A 194 -9.02 0.71 -19.37
N GLY A 195 -9.26 1.06 -18.11
CA GLY A 195 -10.04 0.25 -17.18
C GLY A 195 -11.50 0.09 -17.62
N ILE A 196 -12.13 1.17 -18.06
CA ILE A 196 -13.51 1.18 -18.57
C ILE A 196 -13.61 0.35 -19.85
N ASP A 197 -12.66 0.49 -20.77
CA ASP A 197 -12.61 -0.27 -22.03
C ASP A 197 -12.44 -1.77 -21.79
N ASN A 198 -11.56 -2.15 -20.86
CA ASN A 198 -11.40 -3.54 -20.47
C ASN A 198 -12.69 -4.12 -19.86
N LEU A 199 -13.39 -3.34 -19.03
CA LEU A 199 -14.69 -3.75 -18.48
C LEU A 199 -15.74 -3.92 -19.58
N GLU A 200 -15.73 -3.06 -20.59
CA GLU A 200 -16.62 -3.21 -21.74
C GLU A 200 -16.28 -4.44 -22.58
N ALA A 201 -15.00 -4.69 -22.87
CA ALA A 201 -14.57 -5.90 -23.56
C ALA A 201 -14.98 -7.17 -22.80
N LYS A 202 -14.89 -7.16 -21.46
CA LYS A 202 -15.38 -8.25 -20.61
C LYS A 202 -16.90 -8.40 -20.70
N ARG A 203 -17.66 -7.29 -20.64
CA ARG A 203 -19.13 -7.30 -20.81
C ARG A 203 -19.53 -7.96 -22.13
N LEU A 204 -18.83 -7.66 -23.22
CA LEU A 204 -19.13 -8.22 -24.55
C LEU A 204 -18.82 -9.72 -24.65
N ARG A 205 -17.83 -10.23 -23.91
CA ARG A 205 -17.45 -11.65 -23.89
C ARG A 205 -18.17 -12.47 -22.83
N ALA A 206 -18.77 -11.82 -21.83
CA ALA A 206 -19.45 -12.48 -20.73
C ALA A 206 -20.67 -13.28 -21.22
N LYS A 207 -20.71 -14.55 -20.81
CA LYS A 207 -21.76 -15.49 -21.21
C LYS A 207 -23.06 -15.19 -20.50
N ILE A 208 -24.17 -15.34 -21.23
CA ILE A 208 -25.53 -15.25 -20.70
C ILE A 208 -26.19 -16.60 -20.89
N GLY A 209 -26.84 -17.12 -19.86
CA GLY A 209 -27.56 -18.39 -19.93
C GLY A 209 -28.46 -18.58 -18.71
N ARG A 210 -29.46 -19.45 -18.85
CA ARG A 210 -30.25 -19.91 -17.70
C ARG A 210 -29.38 -20.88 -16.90
N GLY A 211 -29.05 -20.49 -15.67
CA GLY A 211 -28.46 -21.40 -14.68
C GLY A 211 -29.46 -22.45 -14.23
#